data_AF-F0IIN8-F1
#
_entry.id   AF-F0IIN8-F1
#
_cell.length_a   1.000
_cell.length_b   1.000
_cell.length_c   1.000
_cell.angle_alpha   90.00
_cell.angle_beta   90.00
_cell.angle_gamma   90.00
#
_symmetry.space_group_name_H-M   'P 1'
#
loop_
_entity.id
_entity.type
_entity.pdbx_description
1 polymer ?
#
loop_
_entity_poly.entity_id
_entity_poly.type
_entity_poly.pdbx_seq_one_letter_code
_entity_poly.pdbx_strand_id
1 'polypeptide(L)'
;SIFSLLGCKSEEEKFLENHKVFPCSPEIVQEKKYKISIKKSNDLYVKYLYDRKKSKDLNYDETFLSPTLIVDDHYVYSFHNLIEKKVAVFGVWINANTGKITNCNEYIWLKEKDIFLQKK
;
A
#
# COMPACT_ATOMS: atom_id res chain seq x y z
N SER A 1 11.50 32.72 -3.19
CA SER A 1 10.34 33.29 -2.46
C SER A 1 10.54 33.06 -0.98
N ILE A 2 10.23 34.06 -0.16
CA ILE A 2 10.43 34.15 1.31
C ILE A 2 9.65 33.11 2.14
N PHE A 3 8.88 32.24 1.48
CA PHE A 3 8.14 31.13 2.13
C PHE A 3 9.02 29.94 2.56
N SER A 4 10.35 29.99 2.36
CA SER A 4 11.26 28.94 2.84
C SER A 4 11.66 29.07 4.32
N LEU A 5 11.16 30.08 5.04
CA LEU A 5 11.51 30.37 6.44
C LEU A 5 10.57 29.74 7.48
N LEU A 6 9.54 29.03 7.04
CA LEU A 6 8.67 28.17 7.86
C LEU A 6 8.54 26.86 7.10
N GLY A 7 9.41 25.89 7.36
CA GLY A 7 9.52 24.65 6.59
C GLY A 7 8.20 23.90 6.47
N CYS A 8 7.49 24.10 5.37
CA CYS A 8 6.32 23.31 5.02
C CYS A 8 6.81 21.92 4.62
N LYS A 9 6.49 20.92 5.46
CA LYS A 9 6.70 19.50 5.12
C LYS A 9 5.96 19.18 3.82
N SER A 10 6.60 18.39 2.96
CA SER A 10 5.96 17.79 1.79
C SER A 10 4.81 16.86 2.21
N GLU A 11 3.87 16.60 1.31
CA GLU A 11 2.78 15.65 1.57
C GLU A 11 3.31 14.24 1.86
N GLU A 12 4.44 13.86 1.24
CA GLU A 12 5.17 12.63 1.55
C GLU A 12 5.65 12.62 3.02
N GLU A 13 6.32 13.67 3.47
CA GLU A 13 6.79 13.77 4.86
C GLU A 13 5.64 13.77 5.85
N LYS A 14 4.57 14.54 5.60
CA LYS A 14 3.37 14.54 6.44
C LYS A 14 2.73 13.16 6.51
N PHE A 15 2.69 12.43 5.40
CA PHE A 15 2.15 11.07 5.38
C PHE A 15 2.99 10.12 6.24
N LEU A 16 4.30 10.13 6.05
CA LEU A 16 5.23 9.26 6.81
C LEU A 16 5.28 9.59 8.31
N GLU A 17 4.93 10.82 8.71
CA GLU A 17 4.80 11.19 10.12
C GLU A 17 3.52 10.71 10.77
N ASN A 18 2.44 10.60 9.99
CA ASN A 18 1.12 10.22 10.48
C ASN A 18 0.83 8.72 10.32
N HIS A 19 1.58 8.03 9.47
CA HIS A 19 1.37 6.63 9.13
C HIS A 19 2.64 5.79 9.29
N LYS A 20 2.46 4.56 9.76
CA LYS A 20 3.53 3.55 9.74
C LYS A 20 3.53 2.86 8.38
N VAL A 21 4.65 2.92 7.66
CA VAL A 21 4.74 2.37 6.30
C VAL A 21 5.86 1.36 6.21
N PHE A 22 5.51 0.16 5.76
CA PHE A 22 6.48 -0.92 5.55
C PHE A 22 6.38 -1.45 4.13
N PRO A 23 7.48 -1.94 3.53
CA PRO A 23 7.37 -2.82 2.38
C PRO A 23 6.59 -4.07 2.81
N CYS A 24 5.62 -4.51 2.02
CA CYS A 24 4.90 -5.72 2.36
C CYS A 24 5.81 -6.94 2.17
N SER A 25 6.11 -7.66 3.25
CA SER A 25 6.89 -8.88 3.20
C SER A 25 6.39 -9.89 4.24
N PRO A 26 6.61 -11.21 4.02
CA PRO A 26 6.22 -12.25 4.97
C PRO A 26 6.76 -12.01 6.38
N GLU A 27 7.99 -11.49 6.50
CA GLU A 27 8.63 -11.21 7.77
C GLU A 27 7.88 -10.13 8.56
N ILE A 28 7.50 -9.03 7.92
CA ILE A 28 6.73 -7.96 8.57
C ILE A 28 5.35 -8.47 8.99
N VAL A 29 4.69 -9.26 8.14
CA VAL A 29 3.37 -9.84 8.46
C VAL A 29 3.45 -10.75 9.68
N GLN A 30 4.49 -11.57 9.77
CA GLN A 30 4.72 -12.44 10.93
C GLN A 30 5.04 -11.63 12.19
N GLU A 31 5.89 -10.62 12.10
CA GLU A 31 6.25 -9.75 13.22
C GLU A 31 5.03 -9.03 13.80
N LYS A 32 4.19 -8.45 12.92
CA LYS A 32 2.98 -7.71 13.31
C LYS A 32 1.82 -8.60 13.74
N LYS A 33 1.93 -9.93 13.56
CA LYS A 33 0.92 -10.93 13.93
C LYS A 33 -0.47 -10.63 13.35
N TYR A 34 -0.51 -10.20 12.08
CA TYR A 34 -1.77 -9.92 11.41
C TYR A 34 -2.66 -11.16 11.30
N LYS A 35 -3.97 -10.97 11.47
CA LYS A 35 -4.94 -12.08 11.44
C LYS A 35 -5.15 -12.65 10.04
N ILE A 36 -4.94 -11.85 9.01
CA ILE A 36 -5.15 -12.22 7.61
C ILE A 36 -3.80 -12.33 6.92
N SER A 37 -3.56 -13.47 6.26
CA SER A 37 -2.36 -13.69 5.46
C SER A 37 -2.39 -12.87 4.16
N ILE A 38 -1.21 -12.63 3.58
CA ILE A 38 -1.09 -12.01 2.25
C ILE A 38 -1.93 -12.79 1.22
N LYS A 39 -1.88 -14.12 1.25
CA LYS A 39 -2.70 -14.97 0.37
C LYS A 39 -4.20 -14.67 0.51
N LYS A 40 -4.71 -14.63 1.75
CA LYS A 40 -6.13 -14.35 1.99
C LYS A 40 -6.51 -12.93 1.57
N SER A 41 -5.60 -11.97 1.72
CA SER A 41 -5.78 -10.61 1.21
C SER A 41 -5.84 -10.60 -0.32
N ASN A 42 -4.99 -11.37 -1.02
CA ASN A 42 -5.02 -11.46 -2.49
C ASN A 42 -6.35 -12.03 -2.97
N ASP A 43 -6.85 -13.09 -2.30
CA ASP A 43 -8.17 -13.68 -2.62
C ASP A 43 -9.29 -12.61 -2.51
N LEU A 44 -9.23 -11.75 -1.49
CA LEU A 44 -10.19 -10.65 -1.30
C LEU A 44 -10.05 -9.57 -2.37
N TYR A 45 -8.81 -9.21 -2.74
CA TYR A 45 -8.53 -8.22 -3.77
C TYR A 45 -9.03 -8.69 -5.15
N VAL A 46 -8.74 -9.93 -5.53
CA VAL A 46 -9.19 -10.53 -6.78
C VAL A 46 -10.71 -10.57 -6.83
N LYS A 47 -11.37 -11.05 -5.77
CA LYS A 47 -12.84 -11.04 -5.67
C LYS A 47 -13.40 -9.63 -5.88
N TYR A 48 -12.81 -8.65 -5.22
CA TYR A 48 -13.22 -7.26 -5.34
C TYR A 48 -13.06 -6.70 -6.77
N LEU A 49 -11.99 -7.05 -7.49
CA LEU A 49 -11.80 -6.66 -8.88
C LEU A 49 -12.86 -7.27 -9.80
N TYR A 50 -13.20 -8.55 -9.60
CA TYR A 50 -14.26 -9.22 -10.36
C TYR A 50 -15.64 -8.64 -10.05
N ASP A 51 -15.98 -8.43 -8.78
CA ASP A 51 -17.27 -7.87 -8.35
C ASP A 51 -17.51 -6.46 -8.93
N ARG A 52 -16.43 -5.69 -9.13
CA ARG A 52 -16.51 -4.35 -9.75
C ARG A 52 -16.51 -4.33 -11.26
N LYS A 53 -16.13 -5.41 -11.94
CA LYS A 53 -16.07 -5.46 -13.40
C LYS A 53 -17.31 -6.13 -13.98
N LYS A 54 -17.84 -5.53 -15.06
CA LYS A 54 -18.97 -6.10 -15.82
C LYS A 54 -18.57 -7.26 -16.74
N SER A 55 -17.28 -7.53 -16.95
CA SER A 55 -16.77 -8.61 -17.82
C SER A 55 -15.92 -9.58 -17.02
N LYS A 56 -16.16 -10.88 -17.26
CA LYS A 56 -15.47 -12.04 -16.68
C LYS A 56 -14.18 -12.41 -17.43
N ASP A 57 -13.78 -11.63 -18.44
CA ASP A 57 -12.73 -12.03 -19.40
C ASP A 57 -11.30 -11.65 -18.97
N LEU A 58 -11.13 -11.10 -17.77
CA LEU A 58 -9.79 -10.85 -17.25
C LEU A 58 -9.27 -12.09 -16.56
N ASN A 59 -8.39 -12.80 -17.25
CA ASN A 59 -7.49 -13.76 -16.63
C ASN A 59 -6.42 -12.96 -15.87
N TYR A 60 -6.76 -12.45 -14.68
CA TYR A 60 -5.78 -11.87 -13.79
C TYR A 60 -4.80 -12.98 -13.42
N ASP A 61 -3.60 -12.92 -13.98
CA ASP A 61 -2.52 -13.82 -13.58
C ASP A 61 -2.27 -13.57 -12.08
N GLU A 62 -2.75 -14.50 -11.24
CA GLU A 62 -2.72 -14.41 -9.78
C GLU A 62 -1.28 -14.23 -9.26
N THR A 63 -0.27 -14.52 -10.08
CA THR A 63 1.15 -14.39 -9.76
C THR A 63 1.63 -12.94 -9.58
N PHE A 64 0.90 -11.92 -10.07
CA PHE A 64 1.36 -10.52 -10.01
C PHE A 64 0.56 -9.60 -9.08
N LEU A 65 -0.46 -10.10 -8.39
CA LEU A 65 -1.31 -9.26 -7.52
C LEU A 65 -0.95 -9.44 -6.05
N SER A 66 0.22 -8.94 -5.66
CA SER A 66 0.61 -8.83 -4.25
C SER A 66 0.48 -7.40 -3.75
N PRO A 67 0.16 -7.19 -2.46
CA PRO A 67 0.24 -5.88 -1.86
C PRO A 67 1.70 -5.39 -1.87
N THR A 68 1.89 -4.12 -2.19
CA THR A 68 3.23 -3.53 -2.29
C THR A 68 3.69 -2.98 -0.94
N LEU A 69 2.77 -2.37 -0.19
CA LEU A 69 3.03 -1.77 1.11
C LEU A 69 2.10 -2.34 2.19
N ILE A 70 2.53 -2.16 3.43
CA ILE A 70 1.67 -2.21 4.61
C ILE A 70 1.62 -0.79 5.18
N VAL A 71 0.43 -0.20 5.28
CA VAL A 71 0.22 1.12 5.88
C VAL A 71 -0.69 1.00 7.09
N ASP A 72 -0.15 1.33 8.26
CA ASP A 72 -0.67 1.11 9.62
C ASP A 72 -1.01 -0.36 9.91
N ASP A 73 -2.09 -0.86 9.32
CA ASP A 73 -2.57 -2.24 9.41
C ASP A 73 -3.27 -2.67 8.10
N HIS A 74 -2.97 -2.03 6.98
CA HIS A 74 -3.59 -2.30 5.69
C HIS A 74 -2.58 -2.83 4.69
N TYR A 75 -2.91 -3.96 4.06
CA TYR A 75 -2.27 -4.38 2.82
C TYR A 75 -2.69 -3.44 1.69
N VAL A 76 -1.73 -2.75 1.10
CA VAL A 76 -1.97 -1.76 0.05
C VAL A 76 -1.61 -2.33 -1.31
N TYR A 77 -2.62 -2.54 -2.15
CA TYR A 77 -2.49 -2.92 -3.54
C TYR A 77 -2.40 -1.65 -4.38
N SER A 78 -1.18 -1.29 -4.73
CA SER A 78 -0.85 -0.05 -5.42
C SER A 78 0.21 -0.26 -6.49
N PHE A 79 0.66 0.85 -7.09
CA PHE A 79 1.63 0.84 -8.18
C PHE A 79 3.04 1.11 -7.68
N HIS A 80 3.98 0.34 -8.22
CA HIS A 80 5.41 0.55 -8.02
C HIS A 80 6.01 1.15 -9.30
N ASN A 81 6.50 2.38 -9.23
CA ASN A 81 7.26 2.99 -10.31
C ASN A 81 8.76 2.71 -10.11
N LEU A 82 9.26 1.68 -10.78
CA LEU A 82 10.65 1.23 -10.71
C LEU A 82 11.65 2.25 -11.30
N ILE A 83 11.22 3.11 -12.23
CA ILE A 83 12.08 4.11 -12.88
C ILE A 83 12.34 5.26 -11.90
N GLU A 84 11.28 5.77 -11.27
CA GLU A 84 11.37 6.87 -10.31
C GLU A 84 11.70 6.42 -8.88
N LYS A 85 11.72 5.10 -8.64
CA LYS A 85 11.90 4.47 -7.32
C LYS A 85 10.88 4.95 -6.29
N LYS A 86 9.61 4.95 -6.69
CA LYS A 86 8.48 5.41 -5.86
C LYS A 86 7.37 4.37 -5.82
N VAL A 87 6.69 4.32 -4.68
CA VAL A 87 5.51 3.48 -4.47
C VAL A 87 4.30 4.36 -4.18
N ALA A 88 3.22 4.13 -4.88
CA ALA A 88 1.95 4.81 -4.64
C ALA A 88 1.31 4.32 -3.34
N VAL A 89 0.63 5.19 -2.61
CA VAL A 89 -0.22 4.79 -1.48
C VAL A 89 -1.71 4.79 -1.82
N PHE A 90 -2.11 5.35 -2.97
CA PHE A 90 -3.48 5.20 -3.47
C PHE A 90 -3.71 3.82 -4.10
N GLY A 91 -4.97 3.41 -4.13
CA GLY A 91 -5.39 2.11 -4.63
C GLY A 91 -6.31 1.40 -3.64
N VAL A 92 -6.22 0.07 -3.61
CA VAL A 92 -7.08 -0.75 -2.76
C VAL A 92 -6.37 -1.14 -1.49
N TRP A 93 -6.98 -0.83 -0.36
CA TRP A 93 -6.47 -1.09 0.97
C TRP A 93 -7.31 -2.16 1.63
N ILE A 94 -6.67 -3.25 2.04
CA ILE A 94 -7.33 -4.37 2.72
C ILE A 94 -6.79 -4.45 4.14
N ASN A 95 -7.66 -4.25 5.12
CA ASN A 95 -7.26 -4.29 6.52
C ASN A 95 -6.76 -5.70 6.89
N ALA A 96 -5.52 -5.80 7.37
CA ALA A 96 -4.82 -7.04 7.66
C ALA A 96 -5.40 -7.81 8.87
N ASN A 97 -6.29 -7.17 9.64
CA ASN A 97 -6.93 -7.77 10.81
C ASN A 97 -8.40 -8.15 10.58
N THR A 98 -9.08 -7.49 9.64
CA THR A 98 -10.54 -7.64 9.42
C THR A 98 -10.93 -8.01 7.99
N GLY A 99 -10.05 -7.76 7.01
CA GLY A 99 -10.30 -8.01 5.60
C GLY A 99 -11.19 -6.95 4.97
N LYS A 100 -11.56 -5.89 5.72
CA LYS A 100 -12.34 -4.77 5.21
C LYS A 100 -11.56 -4.08 4.09
N ILE A 101 -12.24 -3.89 2.96
CA ILE A 101 -11.69 -3.24 1.78
C ILE A 101 -12.06 -1.75 1.80
N THR A 102 -11.09 -0.90 1.54
CA THR A 102 -11.24 0.55 1.38
C THR A 102 -10.48 1.03 0.14
N ASN A 103 -10.92 2.13 -0.46
CA ASN A 103 -10.18 2.76 -1.56
C ASN A 103 -9.54 4.03 -1.03
N CYS A 104 -8.22 4.10 -1.16
CA CYS A 104 -7.48 5.32 -0.89
C CYS A 104 -7.32 6.08 -2.22
N ASN A 105 -7.82 7.30 -2.27
CA ASN A 105 -7.76 8.18 -3.44
C ASN A 105 -6.74 9.32 -3.26
N GLU A 106 -5.93 9.28 -2.19
CA GLU A 106 -4.89 10.27 -1.93
C GLU A 106 -3.69 10.04 -2.84
N TYR A 107 -3.45 10.95 -3.78
CA TYR A 107 -2.39 10.86 -4.79
C TYR A 107 -1.00 11.14 -4.21
N ILE A 108 -0.58 10.33 -3.25
CA ILE A 108 0.72 10.39 -2.61
C ILE A 108 1.61 9.28 -3.17
N TRP A 109 2.84 9.66 -3.49
CA TRP A 109 3.91 8.76 -3.91
C TRP A 109 5.04 8.87 -2.89
N LEU A 110 5.46 7.73 -2.36
CA LEU A 110 6.56 7.64 -1.40
C LEU A 110 7.83 7.19 -2.13
N LYS A 111 8.96 7.83 -1.85
CA LYS A 111 10.26 7.35 -2.31
C LYS A 111 10.62 6.09 -1.54
N GLU A 112 11.06 5.05 -2.25
CA GLU A 112 11.43 3.77 -1.66
C GLU A 112 12.42 3.91 -0.49
N LYS A 113 13.45 4.76 -0.67
CA LYS A 113 14.47 5.01 0.36
C LYS A 113 13.88 5.47 1.69
N ASP A 114 12.78 6.22 1.68
CA ASP A 114 12.18 6.83 2.86
C ASP A 114 11.27 5.81 3.57
N ILE A 115 10.78 4.79 2.85
CA ILE A 115 10.06 3.63 3.40
C ILE A 115 11.03 2.64 4.07
N PHE A 116 12.13 2.29 3.39
CA PHE A 116 13.08 1.29 3.90
C PHE A 116 13.81 1.75 5.18
N LEU A 117 13.92 3.06 5.40
CA LEU A 117 14.47 3.63 6.62
C LEU A 117 13.59 3.38 7.87
N GLN A 118 12.29 3.11 7.69
CA GLN A 118 11.38 2.80 8.80
C GLN A 118 11.52 1.36 9.33
N LYS A 119 12.29 0.49 8.64
CA LYS A 119 12.45 -0.93 8.98
C LYS A 119 13.43 -1.19 10.13
N LYS A 120 13.73 -0.19 10.97
CA LYS A 120 14.68 -0.25 12.09
C LYS A 120 14.00 -0.47 13.43
#